data_AF-A0A7D5S810-F1
#
_entry.id   AF-A0A7D5S810-F1
#
_cell.length_a   1.000
_cell.length_b   1.000
_cell.length_c   1.000
_cell.angle_alpha   90.00
_cell.angle_beta   90.00
_cell.angle_gamma   90.00
#
_symmetry.space_group_name_H-M   'P 1'
#
loop_
_entity.id
_entity.type
_entity.pdbx_description
1 polymer ?
#
loop_
_entity_poly.entity_id
_entity_poly.type
_entity_poly.pdbx_seq_one_letter_code
_entity_poly.pdbx_strand_id
1 'polypeptide(L)'
;MKLEGYLIQNTQQVGYAVHLGNNPHLVRCVIPMPFHLYAGHQNAKLVMNINEWFDHPSRYDLIQDGNYTMGDSLLMSKVAKNGQDVFTLKF
;
A
#
# COMPACT_ATOMS: atom_id res chain seq x y z
N MET A 1 -3.70 6.29 2.19
CA MET A 1 -3.94 5.47 0.98
C MET A 1 -5.41 5.04 1.02
N LYS A 2 -6.12 5.06 -0.11
CA LYS A 2 -7.54 4.70 -0.19
C LYS A 2 -7.79 3.90 -1.47
N LEU A 3 -8.28 2.68 -1.30
CA LEU A 3 -8.68 1.75 -2.36
C LEU A 3 -10.00 1.11 -1.92
N GLU A 4 -11.05 1.28 -2.71
CA GLU A 4 -12.38 0.72 -2.43
C GLU A 4 -13.05 0.35 -3.74
N GLY A 5 -13.91 -0.66 -3.72
CA GLY A 5 -14.63 -1.06 -4.91
C GLY A 5 -15.22 -2.46 -4.82
N TYR A 6 -15.36 -3.08 -5.98
CA TYR A 6 -15.92 -4.41 -6.11
C TYR A 6 -15.01 -5.31 -6.93
N LEU A 7 -15.02 -6.59 -6.62
CA LEU A 7 -14.38 -7.67 -7.37
C LEU A 7 -15.41 -8.76 -7.67
N ILE A 8 -15.10 -9.61 -8.66
CA ILE A 8 -15.91 -10.79 -8.97
C ILE A 8 -15.27 -12.01 -8.31
N GLN A 9 -16.01 -12.66 -7.42
CA GLN A 9 -15.65 -13.93 -6.81
C GLN A 9 -16.73 -14.96 -7.15
N ASN A 10 -16.37 -16.03 -7.85
CA ASN A 10 -17.31 -17.12 -8.19
C ASN A 10 -18.63 -16.61 -8.78
N THR A 11 -18.56 -15.69 -9.75
CA THR A 11 -19.68 -14.97 -10.40
C THR A 11 -20.47 -14.01 -9.53
N GLN A 12 -20.15 -13.87 -8.25
CA GLN A 12 -20.75 -12.88 -7.35
C GLN A 12 -19.89 -11.63 -7.24
N GLN A 13 -20.55 -10.48 -7.21
CA GLN A 13 -19.89 -9.20 -6.95
C GLN A 13 -19.72 -9.03 -5.43
N VAL A 14 -18.47 -8.89 -4.99
CA VAL A 14 -18.10 -8.71 -3.58
C VAL A 14 -17.39 -7.38 -3.42
N GLY A 15 -17.76 -6.61 -2.38
CA GLY A 15 -17.12 -5.34 -2.07
C GLY A 15 -15.83 -5.52 -1.28
N TYR A 16 -14.86 -4.64 -1.50
CA TYR A 16 -13.66 -4.53 -0.67
C TYR A 16 -13.40 -3.07 -0.29
N ALA A 17 -12.72 -2.87 0.84
CA ALA A 17 -12.30 -1.55 1.29
C ALA A 17 -10.92 -1.64 1.95
N VAL A 18 -9.97 -0.81 1.49
CA VAL A 18 -8.59 -0.70 1.98
C VAL A 18 -8.27 0.77 2.15
N HIS A 19 -8.43 1.29 3.35
CA HIS A 19 -8.05 2.66 3.64
C HIS A 19 -7.00 2.65 4.75
N LEU A 20 -6.06 3.59 4.68
CA LEU A 20 -5.17 3.92 5.77
C LEU A 20 -5.15 5.43 5.95
N GLY A 21 -5.60 5.82 7.13
CA GLY A 21 -5.66 7.19 7.65
C GLY A 21 -6.12 7.16 9.11
N ASN A 22 -5.13 7.19 10.02
CA ASN A 22 -5.20 7.59 11.43
C ASN A 22 -3.76 7.51 11.98
N ASN A 23 -3.38 8.37 12.92
CA ASN A 23 -1.98 8.50 13.38
C ASN A 23 -1.28 7.18 13.78
N PRO A 24 -1.93 6.19 14.44
CA PRO A 24 -1.27 4.94 14.82
C PRO A 24 -0.85 4.05 13.65
N HIS A 25 -1.52 4.18 12.50
CA HIS A 25 -1.26 3.39 11.30
C HIS A 25 -0.70 4.25 10.16
N LEU A 26 -0.10 5.39 10.51
CA LEU A 26 0.62 6.23 9.56
C LEU A 26 1.85 5.47 9.04
N VAL A 27 1.81 5.13 7.75
CA VAL A 27 2.92 4.49 7.07
C VAL A 27 4.01 5.52 6.81
N ARG A 28 5.21 5.25 7.35
CA ARG A 28 6.43 6.01 7.08
C ARG A 28 7.35 5.15 6.21
N CYS A 29 7.67 5.66 5.03
CA CYS A 29 8.63 5.03 4.13
C CYS A 29 9.96 5.79 4.24
N VAL A 30 11.06 5.05 4.39
CA VAL A 30 12.42 5.60 4.40
C VAL A 30 13.20 4.90 3.30
N ILE A 31 13.71 5.67 2.33
CA ILE A 31 14.49 5.14 1.20
C ILE A 31 15.94 5.62 1.37
N PRO A 32 16.82 4.85 2.04
CA PRO A 32 18.21 5.22 2.24
C PRO A 32 18.99 5.01 0.94
N MET A 33 19.17 6.08 0.17
CA MET A 33 19.87 6.00 -1.10
C MET A 33 20.66 7.28 -1.39
N PRO A 34 21.96 7.18 -1.74
CA PRO A 34 22.71 8.32 -2.23
C PRO A 34 22.20 8.70 -3.63
N PHE A 35 22.04 9.99 -3.89
CA PHE A 35 21.72 10.49 -5.23
C PHE A 35 22.48 11.77 -5.54
N HIS A 36 22.74 11.98 -6.82
CA HIS A 36 23.43 13.16 -7.32
C HIS A 36 22.51 13.94 -8.25
N LEU A 37 22.43 15.26 -8.03
CA LEU A 37 21.71 16.18 -8.90
C LEU A 37 22.72 16.90 -9.78
N TYR A 38 22.54 16.82 -11.10
CA TYR A 38 23.39 17.49 -12.08
C TYR A 38 22.53 18.35 -13.02
N ALA A 39 23.15 19.35 -13.64
CA ALA A 39 22.50 20.11 -14.72
C ALA A 39 22.12 19.14 -15.86
N GLY A 40 20.82 18.93 -16.08
CA GLY A 40 20.28 17.96 -17.05
C GLY A 40 19.52 16.78 -16.45
N HIS A 41 19.75 16.44 -15.18
CA HIS A 41 19.00 15.42 -14.43
C HIS A 41 18.37 16.04 -13.18
N GLN A 42 17.26 16.74 -13.38
CA GLN A 42 16.57 17.50 -12.32
C GLN A 42 15.35 16.77 -11.75
N ASN A 43 15.02 15.59 -12.28
CA ASN A 43 13.81 14.86 -11.92
C ASN A 43 14.18 13.50 -11.32
N ALA A 44 13.59 13.16 -10.17
CA ALA A 44 13.57 11.82 -9.63
C ALA A 44 12.13 11.32 -9.63
N LYS A 45 11.91 10.08 -10.05
CA LYS A 45 10.57 9.46 -10.09
C LYS A 45 10.41 8.54 -8.88
N LEU A 46 9.45 8.85 -8.02
CA LEU A 46 8.99 7.92 -6.99
C LEU A 46 7.98 6.96 -7.61
N VAL A 47 8.23 5.66 -7.52
CA VAL A 47 7.38 4.61 -8.08
C VAL A 47 6.89 3.71 -6.96
N MET A 48 5.62 3.32 -7.00
CA MET A 48 4.98 2.43 -6.03
C MET A 48 4.55 1.13 -6.70
N ASN A 49 4.87 -0.03 -6.12
CA ASN A 49 4.22 -1.28 -6.50
C ASN A 49 2.97 -1.48 -5.62
N ILE A 50 1.78 -1.38 -6.22
CA ILE A 50 0.54 -1.52 -5.47
C ILE A 50 0.31 -2.94 -4.96
N ASN A 51 0.83 -3.96 -5.65
CA ASN A 51 0.62 -5.35 -5.23
C ASN A 51 1.32 -5.67 -3.91
N GLU A 52 2.45 -5.01 -3.62
CA GLU A 52 3.19 -5.20 -2.37
C GLU A 52 2.37 -4.81 -1.14
N TRP A 53 1.42 -3.86 -1.27
CA TRP A 53 0.50 -3.53 -0.19
C TRP A 53 -0.33 -4.72 0.30
N PHE A 54 -0.48 -5.76 -0.54
CA PHE A 54 -1.32 -6.92 -0.28
C PHE A 54 -0.52 -8.20 -0.05
N ASP A 55 0.81 -8.18 -0.19
CA ASP A 55 1.61 -9.41 -0.23
C ASP A 55 2.72 -9.44 0.83
N HIS A 56 3.49 -8.36 0.99
CA HIS A 56 4.70 -8.36 1.82
C HIS A 56 4.76 -7.21 2.84
N PRO A 57 5.19 -7.48 4.10
CA PRO A 57 5.58 -8.77 4.66
C PRO A 57 4.41 -9.61 5.18
N SER A 58 3.16 -9.21 4.96
CA SER A 58 1.99 -9.93 5.43
C SER A 58 0.91 -9.96 4.36
N ARG A 59 0.50 -11.16 3.96
CA ARG A 59 -0.60 -11.30 3.00
C ARG A 59 -1.87 -10.66 3.55
N TYR A 60 -2.46 -9.80 2.73
CA TYR A 60 -3.77 -9.20 2.92
C TYR A 60 -4.62 -9.57 1.70
N ASP A 61 -5.73 -10.25 1.91
CA ASP A 61 -6.55 -10.84 0.87
C ASP A 61 -7.87 -10.08 0.77
N LEU A 62 -8.09 -9.39 -0.35
CA LEU A 62 -9.30 -8.57 -0.56
C LEU A 62 -10.61 -9.36 -0.45
N ILE A 63 -10.57 -10.68 -0.65
CA ILE A 63 -11.72 -11.56 -0.55
C ILE A 63 -11.94 -12.00 0.90
N GLN A 64 -10.88 -12.40 1.59
CA GLN A 64 -10.99 -12.90 2.97
C GLN A 64 -11.10 -11.78 4.01
N ASP A 65 -10.33 -10.71 3.83
CA ASP A 65 -10.25 -9.56 4.73
C ASP A 65 -11.32 -8.49 4.41
N GLY A 66 -11.81 -8.46 3.17
CA GLY A 66 -13.09 -7.84 2.77
C GLY A 66 -13.19 -6.32 2.96
N ASN A 67 -14.36 -5.86 3.43
CA ASN A 67 -14.77 -4.45 3.49
C ASN A 67 -14.71 -3.81 4.89
N TYR A 68 -14.21 -4.53 5.90
CA TYR A 68 -14.17 -4.06 7.30
C TYR A 68 -12.79 -3.62 7.79
N THR A 69 -11.80 -3.50 6.90
CA THR A 69 -10.40 -3.16 7.22
C THR A 69 -10.25 -1.96 8.16
N MET A 70 -11.02 -0.90 7.99
CA MET A 70 -10.92 0.31 8.84
C MET A 70 -11.42 0.13 10.28
N GLY A 71 -12.25 -0.90 10.53
CA GLY A 71 -12.72 -1.26 11.85
C GLY A 71 -11.83 -2.29 12.56
N ASP A 72 -10.84 -2.85 11.85
CA ASP A 72 -10.02 -3.95 12.35
C ASP A 72 -8.55 -3.51 12.45
N SER A 73 -8.09 -3.27 13.68
CA SER A 73 -6.71 -2.85 13.96
C SER A 73 -5.64 -3.85 13.50
N LEU A 74 -5.95 -5.16 13.45
CA LEU A 74 -5.02 -6.17 12.97
C LEU A 74 -4.87 -6.06 11.46
N LEU A 75 -5.98 -5.92 10.73
CA LEU A 75 -5.96 -5.72 9.28
C LEU A 75 -5.29 -4.40 8.90
N MET A 76 -5.59 -3.32 9.63
CA MET A 76 -4.90 -2.04 9.46
C MET A 76 -3.38 -2.16 9.69
N SER A 77 -2.96 -2.92 10.70
CA SER A 77 -1.55 -3.15 11.00
C SER A 77 -0.85 -3.95 9.90
N LYS A 78 -1.50 -4.97 9.33
CA LYS A 78 -0.97 -5.72 8.17
C LYS A 78 -0.72 -4.78 7.00
N VAL A 79 -1.75 -4.05 6.56
CA VAL A 79 -1.64 -3.14 5.42
C VAL A 79 -0.60 -2.05 5.70
N ALA A 80 -0.58 -1.48 6.91
CA ALA A 80 0.38 -0.43 7.28
C ALA A 80 1.84 -0.92 7.29
N LYS A 81 2.06 -2.16 7.73
CA LYS A 81 3.39 -2.79 7.70
C LYS A 81 3.83 -3.03 6.26
N ASN A 82 2.92 -3.49 5.40
CA ASN A 82 3.22 -3.72 3.99
C ASN A 82 3.62 -2.43 3.27
N GLY A 83 2.95 -1.32 3.58
CA GLY A 83 3.21 -0.02 2.96
C GLY A 83 4.60 0.58 3.18
N GLN A 84 5.44 0.03 4.06
CA GLN A 84 6.73 0.63 4.43
C GLN A 84 7.76 0.54 3.29
N ASP A 85 7.70 -0.52 2.49
CA ASP A 85 8.73 -0.86 1.50
C ASP A 85 8.21 -0.85 0.05
N VAL A 86 7.01 -0.32 -0.19
CA VAL A 86 6.34 -0.34 -1.50
C VAL A 86 6.88 0.69 -2.50
N PHE A 87 7.66 1.67 -2.04
CA PHE A 87 8.16 2.77 -2.85
C PHE A 87 9.63 2.60 -3.22
N THR A 88 9.96 2.97 -4.46
CA THR A 88 11.33 2.97 -4.99
C THR A 88 11.59 4.26 -5.76
N LEU A 89 12.85 4.70 -5.77
CA LEU A 89 13.30 5.84 -6.57
C LEU A 89 13.88 5.36 -7.91
N LYS A 90 13.46 6.00 -9.01
CA LYS A 90 14.01 5.79 -10.36
C LYS A 90 14.56 7.11 -10.90
N PHE A 91 15.75 7.04 -11.50
CA PHE A 91 16.45 8.16 -12.15
C PHE A 91 16.47 8.01 -13.67
#